data_AF-A0A820NY55-F1
#
_entry.id   AF-A0A820NY55-F1
#
_cell.length_a   1.000
_cell.length_b   1.000
_cell.length_c   1.000
_cell.angle_alpha   90.00
_cell.angle_beta   90.00
_cell.angle_gamma   90.00
#
_symmetry.space_group_name_H-M   'P 1'
#
loop_
_entity.id
_entity.type
_entity.pdbx_description
1 polymer ?
#
loop_
_entity_poly.entity_id
_entity_poly.type
_entity_poly.pdbx_seq_one_letter_code
_entity_poly.pdbx_strand_id
1 'polypeptide(L)'
;QCMLYEDFANKTKEQVNYSDNDSQHQNGNSTTGHVFKALQYLRKLCNHPSLVLTTDHPKWNSVQTELKESHISLNDIRLSGKLLALKELLIECGIGVSRDAVVSTHRALVFCQMKVMIDVIINQVLGTM
;
A
#
# COMPACT_ATOMS: atom_id res chain seq x y z
N GLN A 1 -0.24 -5.53 -5.73
CA GLN A 1 0.10 -5.69 -4.29
C GLN A 1 0.54 -7.11 -3.95
N CYS A 2 -0.22 -8.15 -4.35
CA CYS A 2 0.08 -9.56 -4.04
C CYS A 2 1.52 -9.98 -4.39
N MET A 3 1.99 -9.65 -5.60
CA MET A 3 3.37 -9.97 -6.02
C MET A 3 4.45 -9.42 -5.06
N LEU A 4 4.31 -8.16 -4.62
CA LEU A 4 5.29 -7.54 -3.70
C LEU A 4 5.19 -8.12 -2.29
N TYR A 5 4.00 -8.58 -1.90
CA TYR A 5 3.77 -9.23 -0.63
C TYR A 5 4.40 -10.63 -0.61
N GLU A 6 4.21 -11.43 -1.67
CA GLU A 6 4.82 -12.75 -1.81
C GLU A 6 6.34 -12.67 -1.86
N ASP A 7 6.90 -11.74 -2.63
CA ASP A 7 8.35 -11.52 -2.69
C ASP A 7 8.92 -11.17 -1.31
N PHE A 8 8.23 -10.28 -0.60
CA PHE A 8 8.61 -9.88 0.74
C PHE A 8 8.50 -11.04 1.73
N ALA A 9 7.43 -11.82 1.67
CA ALA A 9 7.20 -12.97 2.54
C ALA A 9 8.25 -14.06 2.32
N ASN A 10 8.64 -14.33 1.08
CA ASN A 10 9.68 -15.31 0.75
C ASN A 10 11.04 -14.86 1.31
N LYS A 11 11.44 -13.61 1.07
CA LYS A 11 12.69 -13.05 1.61
C LYS A 11 12.73 -13.02 3.14
N THR A 12 11.62 -12.66 3.77
CA THR A 12 11.55 -12.60 5.24
C THR A 12 11.59 -14.01 5.84
N LYS A 13 10.93 -15.00 5.24
CA LYS A 13 11.02 -16.41 5.66
C LYS A 13 12.45 -16.93 5.58
N GLU A 14 13.16 -16.64 4.49
CA GLU A 14 14.57 -17.02 4.33
C GLU A 14 15.46 -16.38 5.40
N GLN A 15 15.27 -15.09 5.71
CA GLN A 15 16.04 -14.40 6.74
C GLN A 15 15.73 -14.87 8.17
N VAL A 16 14.47 -15.19 8.47
CA VAL A 16 14.04 -15.68 9.80
C VAL A 16 14.50 -17.12 10.03
N ASN A 17 14.39 -18.01 9.03
CA ASN A 17 14.85 -19.39 9.15
C ASN A 17 16.37 -19.52 9.36
N TYR A 18 17.15 -18.55 8.87
CA TYR A 18 18.60 -18.51 9.05
C TYR A 18 19.00 -18.00 10.45
N SER A 19 18.17 -17.15 11.06
CA SER A 19 18.45 -16.59 12.40
C SER A 19 18.04 -17.52 13.55
N ASP A 20 17.16 -18.50 13.29
CA ASP A 20 16.74 -19.49 14.31
C ASP A 20 17.74 -20.66 14.50
N ASN A 21 18.64 -20.87 13.53
CA ASN A 21 19.62 -21.97 13.56
C ASN A 21 21.00 -21.59 14.13
N ASP A 22 21.29 -20.30 14.38
CA ASP A 22 22.66 -19.85 14.70
C ASP A 22 22.76 -18.83 15.85
N SER A 23 21.92 -18.93 16.89
CA SER A 23 21.99 -17.97 18.01
C SER A 23 21.60 -18.52 19.39
N GLN A 24 22.36 -19.51 19.87
CA GLN A 24 22.85 -19.39 21.24
C GLN A 24 23.98 -18.34 21.21
N HIS A 25 23.74 -17.19 21.86
CA HIS A 25 24.71 -16.11 22.10
C HIS A 25 24.92 -15.09 20.96
N GLN A 26 24.13 -14.00 20.97
CA GLN A 26 24.61 -12.61 21.15
C GLN A 26 23.51 -11.58 20.82
N ASN A 27 23.34 -10.61 21.73
CA ASN A 27 22.69 -9.29 21.56
C ASN A 27 21.29 -9.21 20.91
N GLY A 28 20.25 -9.19 21.75
CA GLY A 28 18.83 -9.01 21.39
C GLY A 28 18.40 -7.66 20.82
N ASN A 29 19.28 -6.89 20.16
CA ASN A 29 18.95 -5.57 19.60
C ASN A 29 18.96 -5.47 18.06
N SER A 30 19.63 -6.37 17.34
CA SER A 30 19.69 -6.30 15.86
C SER A 30 18.45 -6.92 15.21
N THR A 31 17.98 -8.05 15.73
CA THR A 31 16.84 -8.81 15.18
C THR A 31 15.52 -8.04 15.26
N THR A 32 15.28 -7.32 16.36
CA THR A 32 14.08 -6.48 16.54
C THR A 32 14.02 -5.35 15.51
N GLY A 33 15.16 -4.71 15.19
CA GLY A 33 15.24 -3.67 14.17
C GLY A 33 14.89 -4.15 12.76
N HIS A 34 15.26 -5.38 12.41
CA HIS A 34 14.87 -5.99 11.13
C HIS A 34 13.36 -6.25 11.05
N VAL A 35 12.77 -6.78 12.13
CA VAL A 35 11.31 -7.01 12.22
C VAL A 35 10.52 -5.70 12.10
N PHE A 36 10.95 -4.62 12.77
CA PHE A 36 10.26 -3.33 12.67
C PHE A 36 10.33 -2.72 11.26
N LYS A 37 11.47 -2.82 10.57
CA LYS A 37 11.60 -2.37 9.17
C LYS A 37 10.70 -3.20 8.24
N ALA A 38 10.65 -4.51 8.46
CA ALA A 38 9.76 -5.44 7.77
C ALA A 38 8.27 -5.07 7.93
N LEU A 39 7.82 -4.85 9.18
CA LEU A 39 6.46 -4.43 9.47
C LEU A 39 6.14 -3.06 8.88
N GLN A 40 7.10 -2.13 8.89
CA GLN A 40 6.93 -0.81 8.30
C GLN A 40 6.79 -0.89 6.76
N TYR A 41 7.54 -1.78 6.11
CA TYR A 41 7.38 -2.05 4.67
C TYR A 41 6.00 -2.62 4.37
N LEU A 42 5.57 -3.67 5.08
CA LEU A 42 4.24 -4.26 4.92
C LEU A 42 3.14 -3.23 5.12
N ARG A 43 3.27 -2.40 6.16
CA ARG A 43 2.31 -1.35 6.47
C ARG A 43 2.15 -0.36 5.31
N LYS A 44 3.25 0.03 4.65
CA LYS A 44 3.22 0.91 3.47
C LYS A 44 2.62 0.18 2.25
N LEU A 45 3.03 -1.06 1.99
CA LEU A 45 2.56 -1.85 0.87
C LEU A 45 1.04 -2.10 0.93
N CYS A 46 0.50 -2.40 2.12
CA CYS A 46 -0.92 -2.59 2.34
C CYS A 46 -1.75 -1.32 2.08
N ASN A 47 -1.14 -0.13 2.14
CA ASN A 47 -1.83 1.11 1.82
C ASN A 47 -1.80 1.38 0.33
N HIS A 48 -0.62 1.39 -0.30
CA HIS A 48 -0.50 1.55 -1.74
C HIS A 48 0.90 1.08 -2.21
N PRO A 49 1.01 0.35 -3.34
CA PRO A 49 2.31 -0.17 -3.80
C PRO A 49 3.32 0.94 -4.17
N SER A 50 2.86 2.12 -4.59
CA SER A 50 3.75 3.28 -4.84
C SER A 50 4.50 3.76 -3.60
N LEU A 51 4.04 3.44 -2.38
CA LEU A 51 4.71 3.83 -1.14
C LEU A 51 5.96 2.99 -0.84
N VAL A 52 6.11 1.85 -1.51
CA VAL A 52 7.25 0.95 -1.36
C VAL A 52 8.09 0.82 -2.63
N LEU A 53 7.46 0.99 -3.80
CA LEU A 53 8.15 1.06 -5.08
C LEU A 53 8.84 2.41 -5.21
N THR A 54 10.10 2.44 -4.78
CA THR A 54 11.05 3.53 -5.03
C THR A 54 12.02 3.11 -6.13
N THR A 55 12.77 4.06 -6.69
CA THR A 55 13.77 3.79 -7.74
C THR A 55 14.82 2.75 -7.32
N ASP A 56 15.07 2.63 -6.03
CA ASP A 56 16.04 1.70 -5.45
C ASP A 56 15.45 0.30 -5.21
N HIS A 57 14.16 0.09 -5.52
CA HIS A 57 13.52 -1.20 -5.31
C HIS A 57 14.00 -2.21 -6.36
N PRO A 58 14.44 -3.43 -5.96
CA PRO A 58 15.00 -4.42 -6.88
C PRO A 58 14.04 -4.84 -8.00
N LYS A 59 12.73 -4.76 -7.75
CA LYS A 59 11.67 -5.05 -8.74
C LYS A 59 11.11 -3.82 -9.46
N TRP A 60 11.70 -2.64 -9.29
CA TRP A 60 11.22 -1.41 -9.92
C TRP A 60 11.07 -1.57 -11.44
N ASN A 61 12.11 -2.06 -12.11
CA ASN A 61 12.10 -2.24 -13.57
C ASN A 61 11.04 -3.25 -14.03
N SER A 62 10.93 -4.40 -13.36
CA SER A 62 9.95 -5.44 -13.72
C SER A 62 8.52 -4.92 -13.59
N VAL A 63 8.21 -4.27 -12.46
CA VAL A 63 6.87 -3.68 -12.23
C VAL A 63 6.59 -2.56 -13.23
N GLN A 64 7.59 -1.73 -13.55
CA GLN A 64 7.42 -0.65 -14.50
C GLN A 64 7.17 -1.15 -15.94
N THR A 65 7.80 -2.26 -16.34
CA THR A 65 7.51 -2.92 -17.62
C THR A 65 6.08 -3.47 -17.64
N GLU A 66 5.67 -4.19 -16.60
CA GLU A 66 4.32 -4.75 -16.49
C GLU A 66 3.23 -3.66 -16.49
N LEU A 67 3.48 -2.55 -15.81
CA LEU A 67 2.58 -1.38 -15.80
C LEU A 67 2.46 -0.74 -17.17
N LYS A 68 3.57 -0.64 -17.92
CA LYS A 68 3.55 -0.15 -19.31
C LYS A 68 2.77 -1.07 -20.24
N GLU A 69 2.97 -2.38 -20.12
CA GLU A 69 2.24 -3.38 -20.92
C GLU A 69 0.73 -3.33 -20.62
N SER A 70 0.38 -3.23 -19.34
CA SER A 70 -1.01 -3.17 -18.89
C SER A 70 -1.67 -1.79 -19.09
N HIS A 71 -0.91 -0.77 -19.53
CA HIS A 71 -1.37 0.62 -19.65
C HIS A 71 -1.91 1.20 -18.33
N ILE A 72 -1.37 0.75 -17.20
CA ILE A 72 -1.78 1.16 -15.86
C ILE A 72 -0.70 2.09 -15.29
N SER A 73 -1.11 3.23 -14.74
CA SER A 73 -0.18 4.10 -14.02
C SER A 73 0.14 3.53 -12.64
N LEU A 74 1.36 3.73 -12.15
CA LEU A 74 1.75 3.33 -10.79
C LEU A 74 0.89 4.02 -9.72
N ASN A 75 0.24 5.15 -10.05
CA ASN A 75 -0.69 5.89 -9.19
C ASN A 75 -2.16 5.57 -9.48
N ASP A 76 -2.46 4.43 -10.09
CA ASP A 76 -3.84 4.01 -10.32
C ASP A 76 -4.46 3.44 -9.04
N ILE A 77 -5.68 3.89 -8.74
CA ILE A 77 -6.47 3.42 -7.59
C ILE A 77 -6.65 1.90 -7.58
N ARG A 78 -6.71 1.27 -8.76
CA ARG A 78 -6.86 -0.19 -8.92
C ARG A 78 -5.71 -0.98 -8.31
N LEU A 79 -4.55 -0.35 -8.12
CA LEU A 79 -3.39 -0.98 -7.51
C LEU A 79 -3.48 -1.05 -5.98
N SER A 80 -4.44 -0.36 -5.35
CA SER A 80 -4.71 -0.43 -3.91
C SER A 80 -6.13 -0.89 -3.62
N GLY A 81 -6.27 -2.09 -3.07
CA GLY A 81 -7.56 -2.63 -2.66
C GLY A 81 -8.27 -1.77 -1.60
N LYS A 82 -7.52 -1.11 -0.70
CA LYS A 82 -8.10 -0.23 0.33
C LYS A 82 -8.73 1.03 -0.29
N LEU A 83 -8.07 1.63 -1.27
CA LEU A 83 -8.57 2.84 -1.90
C LEU A 83 -9.76 2.55 -2.80
N LEU A 84 -9.73 1.42 -3.49
CA LEU A 84 -10.87 0.97 -4.29
C LEU A 84 -12.11 0.77 -3.42
N ALA A 85 -11.98 0.02 -2.31
CA ALA A 85 -13.07 -0.19 -1.37
C ALA A 85 -13.56 1.13 -0.74
N LEU A 86 -12.65 2.07 -0.44
CA LEU A 86 -13.02 3.40 0.06
C LEU A 86 -13.82 4.19 -0.98
N LYS A 87 -13.44 4.15 -2.27
CA LYS A 87 -14.17 4.80 -3.35
C LYS A 87 -15.59 4.24 -3.46
N GLU A 88 -15.72 2.92 -3.48
CA GLU A 88 -17.01 2.23 -3.53
C GLU A 88 -17.90 2.62 -2.33
N LEU A 89 -17.36 2.56 -1.12
CA LEU A 89 -18.10 2.92 0.10
C LEU A 89 -18.58 4.38 0.09
N LEU A 90 -17.76 5.31 -0.39
CA LEU A 90 -18.14 6.72 -0.49
C LEU A 90 -19.28 6.92 -1.50
N ILE A 91 -19.20 6.25 -2.66
CA ILE A 91 -20.25 6.28 -3.68
C ILE A 91 -21.55 5.68 -3.14
N GLU A 92 -21.49 4.55 -2.45
CA GLU A 92 -22.66 3.91 -1.82
C GLU A 92 -23.32 4.81 -0.77
N CYS A 93 -22.52 5.61 -0.07
CA CYS A 93 -23.01 6.63 0.88
C CYS A 93 -23.52 7.91 0.18
N GLY A 94 -23.51 7.97 -1.15
CA GLY A 94 -23.92 9.14 -1.94
C GLY A 94 -22.93 10.31 -1.88
N ILE A 95 -21.69 10.06 -1.43
CA ILE A 95 -20.63 11.06 -1.34
C ILE A 95 -19.83 11.04 -2.66
N GLY A 96 -19.75 12.17 -3.36
CA GLY A 96 -18.96 12.29 -4.60
C GLY A 96 -19.71 11.91 -5.89
N VAL A 97 -21.01 11.61 -5.84
CA VAL A 97 -21.84 11.42 -7.05
C VAL A 97 -22.55 12.72 -7.42
N SER A 98 -22.23 13.25 -8.60
CA SER A 98 -22.91 14.41 -9.19
C SER A 98 -24.06 13.94 -10.07
N ARG A 99 -25.30 13.99 -9.55
CA ARG A 99 -26.56 13.94 -10.32
C ARG A 99 -27.74 14.09 -9.38
N ASP A 100 -28.35 15.28 -9.39
CA ASP A 100 -29.76 15.58 -9.11
C ASP A 100 -30.42 15.10 -7.79
N ALA A 101 -29.70 14.40 -6.92
CA ALA A 101 -30.16 14.08 -5.58
C ALA A 101 -29.93 15.30 -4.68
N VAL A 102 -31.03 15.93 -4.29
CA VAL A 102 -31.11 17.02 -3.32
C VAL A 102 -30.34 16.62 -2.05
N VAL A 103 -29.08 17.04 -1.96
CA VAL A 103 -28.18 16.96 -0.81
C VAL A 103 -27.93 15.53 -0.29
N SER A 104 -26.78 14.94 -0.63
CA SER A 104 -26.28 13.81 0.15
C SER A 104 -26.01 14.29 1.58
N THR A 105 -26.71 13.69 2.54
CA THR A 105 -26.71 14.10 3.96
C THR A 105 -25.51 13.53 4.73
N HIS A 106 -24.85 12.51 4.18
CA HIS A 106 -23.78 11.80 4.86
C HIS A 106 -22.45 12.55 4.72
N ARG A 107 -21.78 12.75 5.86
CA ARG A 107 -20.42 13.29 5.94
C ARG A 107 -19.51 12.20 6.48
N ALA A 108 -18.38 11.99 5.82
CA ALA A 108 -17.38 11.02 6.24
C ALA A 108 -16.10 11.75 6.72
N LEU A 109 -15.45 11.18 7.73
CA LEU A 109 -14.11 11.57 8.15
C LEU A 109 -13.16 10.42 7.87
N VAL A 110 -12.13 10.66 7.07
CA VAL A 110 -11.12 9.67 6.72
C VAL A 110 -9.81 10.02 7.42
N PHE A 111 -9.37 9.14 8.32
CA PHE A 111 -8.13 9.31 9.07
C PHE A 111 -7.01 8.47 8.47
N CYS A 112 -5.84 9.08 8.28
CA CYS A 112 -4.65 8.43 7.76
C CYS A 112 -3.43 8.81 8.60
N GLN A 113 -2.56 7.84 8.90
CA GLN A 113 -1.32 8.12 9.65
C GLN A 113 -0.28 8.87 8.80
N MET A 114 -0.28 8.68 7.48
CA MET A 114 0.75 9.23 6.59
C MET A 114 0.17 10.38 5.76
N LYS A 115 0.84 11.54 5.76
CA LYS A 115 0.47 12.68 4.89
C LYS A 115 0.37 12.28 3.42
N VAL A 116 1.34 11.51 2.93
CA VAL A 116 1.37 11.01 1.55
C VAL A 116 0.10 10.21 1.22
N MET A 117 -0.47 9.48 2.18
CA MET A 117 -1.71 8.75 1.96
C MET A 117 -2.91 9.67 1.78
N ILE A 118 -2.94 10.81 2.48
CA ILE A 118 -3.97 11.84 2.31
C ILE A 118 -3.88 12.42 0.89
N ASP A 119 -2.67 12.76 0.44
CA ASP A 119 -2.44 13.27 -0.92
C ASP A 119 -2.89 12.24 -1.98
N VAL A 120 -2.60 10.96 -1.74
CA VAL A 120 -3.05 9.86 -2.61
C VAL A 120 -4.58 9.75 -2.64
N ILE A 121 -5.27 9.80 -1.49
CA ILE A 121 -6.74 9.75 -1.43
C ILE A 121 -7.35 10.94 -2.17
N ILE A 122 -6.82 12.14 -1.97
CA ILE A 122 -7.33 13.35 -2.64
C ILE A 122 -7.20 13.20 -4.16
N ASN A 123 -6.04 12.80 -4.66
CA ASN A 123 -5.81 12.75 -6.10
C ASN A 123 -6.48 11.54 -6.78
N GLN A 124 -6.47 10.37 -6.14
CA GLN A 124 -6.93 9.11 -6.75
C GLN A 124 -8.40 8.79 -6.46
N VAL A 125 -8.90 9.13 -5.28
CA VAL A 125 -10.29 8.85 -4.88
C VAL A 125 -11.17 10.05 -5.20
N LEU A 126 -10.87 11.21 -4.62
CA LEU A 126 -11.73 12.39 -4.75
C LEU A 126 -11.54 13.12 -6.08
N GLY A 127 -10.33 13.14 -6.63
CA GLY A 127 -10.06 13.74 -7.94
C GLY A 127 -10.61 12.94 -9.13
N THR A 128 -11.03 11.69 -8.90
CA THR A 128 -11.63 10.81 -9.93
C THR A 128 -13.13 10.58 -9.74
N MET A 129 -13.74 11.26 -8.76
CA MET A 129 -15.19 11.34 -8.54
C MET A 129 -15.71 12.62 -9.18
#